data_AF-A0AAV1XF85-F1
#
_entry.id   AF-A0AAV1XF85-F1
#
_cell.length_a   1.000
_cell.length_b   1.000
_cell.length_c   1.000
_cell.angle_alpha   90.00
_cell.angle_beta   90.00
_cell.angle_gamma   90.00
#
_symmetry.space_group_name_H-M   'P 1'
#
loop_
_entity.id
_entity.type
_entity.pdbx_description
1 polymer ?
#
loop_
_entity_poly.entity_id
_entity_poly.type
_entity_poly.pdbx_seq_one_letter_code
_entity_poly.pdbx_strand_id
1 'polypeptide(L)'
;MQAIQVWHLEKTKKVIVELNGYGQGNDNGSNLLENFEFDYVDGVKWAMSTLGERWRAYKYRLRYKYFYPNKSKEDILANPPPGIDCADWTAFVHHYKEDKMKKQSLANTKNRKNLKVSHVGGSMSNARRGRQMELKLQRPVCRSEVVLST
;
A
#
# COMPACT_ATOMS: atom_id res chain seq x y z
N MET A 1 -29.23 -7.80 5.02
CA MET A 1 -28.79 -6.47 5.48
C MET A 1 -28.33 -5.70 4.25
N GLN A 2 -29.06 -4.68 3.85
CA GLN A 2 -28.72 -3.85 2.69
C GLN A 2 -27.62 -2.85 3.08
N ALA A 3 -26.57 -2.76 2.27
CA ALA A 3 -25.51 -1.77 2.45
C ALA A 3 -26.08 -0.36 2.18
N ILE A 4 -26.17 0.46 3.23
CA ILE A 4 -26.55 1.87 3.12
C ILE A 4 -25.36 2.59 2.47
N GLN A 5 -25.58 3.16 1.28
CA GLN A 5 -24.54 3.89 0.56
C GLN A 5 -24.23 5.23 1.26
N VAL A 6 -22.99 5.35 1.74
CA VAL A 6 -22.40 6.44 2.55
C VAL A 6 -22.39 7.83 1.88
N TRP A 7 -22.91 7.98 0.66
CA TRP A 7 -22.93 9.24 -0.09
C TRP A 7 -24.32 9.89 -0.22
N HIS A 8 -25.35 9.35 0.43
CA HIS A 8 -26.68 9.99 0.45
C HIS A 8 -26.75 11.09 1.52
N LEU A 9 -26.08 12.21 1.27
CA LEU A 9 -26.57 13.47 1.82
C LEU A 9 -27.91 13.75 1.11
N GLU A 10 -29.01 13.88 1.83
CA GLU A 10 -30.26 14.34 1.24
C GLU A 10 -29.96 15.62 0.45
N LYS A 11 -30.34 15.69 -0.83
CA LYS A 11 -29.99 16.83 -1.71
C LYS A 11 -30.41 18.20 -1.14
N THR A 12 -31.30 18.19 -0.16
CA THR A 12 -31.82 19.33 0.58
C THR A 12 -30.96 19.74 1.78
N LYS A 13 -30.15 18.85 2.34
CA LYS A 13 -29.24 19.14 3.45
C LYS A 13 -27.91 19.63 2.88
N LYS A 14 -27.58 20.89 3.16
CA LYS A 14 -26.27 21.49 2.85
C LYS A 14 -25.51 21.65 4.15
N VAL A 15 -24.31 21.08 4.23
CA VAL A 15 -23.37 21.41 5.30
C VAL A 15 -22.70 22.72 4.90
N ILE A 16 -22.98 23.78 5.67
CA ILE A 16 -22.37 25.11 5.44
C ILE A 16 -21.05 25.13 6.18
N VAL A 17 -19.95 25.26 5.45
CA VAL A 17 -18.60 25.43 5.99
C VAL A 17 -18.24 26.90 5.82
N GLU A 18 -18.07 27.61 6.92
CA GLU A 18 -17.57 28.99 6.88
C GLU A 18 -16.08 28.97 6.54
N LEU A 19 -15.66 29.71 5.51
CA LEU A 19 -14.25 29.78 5.12
C LEU A 19 -13.66 31.12 5.57
N ASN A 20 -12.44 31.10 6.10
CA ASN A 20 -11.68 32.30 6.42
C ASN A 20 -11.11 32.97 5.15
N GLY A 21 -10.48 34.13 5.30
CA GLY A 21 -9.89 34.89 4.18
C GLY A 21 -8.78 34.17 3.40
N TYR A 22 -8.34 33.00 3.86
CA TYR A 22 -7.38 32.11 3.19
C TYR A 22 -8.05 30.89 2.53
N GLY A 23 -9.39 30.82 2.52
CA GLY A 23 -10.13 29.69 1.97
C GLY A 23 -10.07 28.41 2.81
N GLN A 24 -9.71 28.52 4.09
CA GLN A 24 -9.72 27.41 5.05
C GLN A 24 -10.98 27.46 5.91
N GLY A 25 -11.55 26.31 6.27
CA GLY A 25 -12.68 26.23 7.20
C GLY A 25 -12.37 26.97 8.51
N ASN A 26 -13.26 27.86 8.91
CA ASN A 26 -13.22 28.64 10.15
C ASN A 26 -13.99 27.92 11.28
N ASP A 27 -14.70 26.84 10.96
CA ASP A 27 -15.33 25.94 11.93
C ASP A 27 -14.35 24.84 12.37
N ASN A 28 -14.48 24.40 13.62
CA ASN A 28 -13.68 23.30 14.17
C ASN A 28 -14.16 21.90 13.72
N GLY A 29 -14.96 21.83 12.64
CA GLY A 29 -15.51 20.60 12.08
C GLY A 29 -16.50 19.86 12.99
N SER A 30 -16.94 20.48 14.09
CA SER A 30 -17.89 19.88 15.06
C SER A 30 -19.20 19.44 14.40
N ASN A 31 -19.72 20.23 13.45
CA ASN A 31 -20.92 19.93 12.67
C ASN A 31 -20.73 18.76 11.66
N LEU A 32 -19.48 18.43 11.32
CA LEU A 32 -19.15 17.28 10.46
C LEU A 32 -19.12 16.00 11.30
N LEU A 33 -18.63 16.06 12.54
CA LEU A 33 -18.51 14.90 13.43
C LEU A 33 -19.86 14.28 13.78
N GLU A 34 -20.92 15.08 13.96
CA GLU A 34 -22.28 14.55 14.19
C GLU A 34 -22.82 13.69 13.04
N ASN A 35 -22.29 13.86 11.82
CA ASN A 35 -22.73 13.13 10.64
C ASN A 35 -21.72 12.06 10.18
N PHE A 36 -20.60 11.90 10.88
CA PHE A 36 -19.59 10.89 10.58
C PHE A 36 -19.81 9.65 11.45
N GLU A 37 -20.55 8.68 10.91
CA GLU A 37 -20.60 7.34 11.48
C GLU A 37 -19.31 6.59 11.13
N PHE A 38 -18.50 6.26 12.13
CA PHE A 38 -17.30 5.46 11.93
C PHE A 38 -17.68 3.99 11.79
N ASP A 39 -17.55 3.43 10.59
CA ASP A 39 -17.68 2.00 10.40
C ASP A 39 -16.51 1.28 11.09
N TYR A 40 -16.79 0.74 12.27
CA TYR A 40 -15.81 0.02 13.07
C TYR A 40 -15.25 -1.20 12.34
N VAL A 41 -16.06 -1.88 11.52
CA VAL A 41 -15.62 -3.08 10.78
C VAL A 41 -14.60 -2.69 9.73
N ASP A 42 -14.89 -1.64 8.96
CA ASP A 42 -13.96 -1.10 7.97
C ASP A 42 -12.71 -0.51 8.63
N GLY A 43 -12.86 0.14 9.78
CA GLY A 43 -11.76 0.64 10.60
C GLY A 43 -10.80 -0.45 11.07
N VAL A 44 -11.33 -1.55 11.60
CA VAL A 44 -10.53 -2.72 12.02
C VAL A 44 -9.82 -3.35 10.82
N LYS A 45 -10.53 -3.52 9.70
CA LYS A 45 -9.96 -4.07 8.46
C LYS A 45 -8.80 -3.20 7.95
N TRP A 46 -8.97 -1.88 7.97
CA TRP A 46 -7.92 -0.93 7.60
C TRP A 46 -6.72 -1.07 8.54
N ALA A 47 -6.94 -1.03 9.85
CA ALA A 47 -5.87 -1.12 10.86
C ALA A 47 -5.05 -2.41 10.71
N MET A 48 -5.72 -3.56 10.54
CA MET A 48 -5.06 -4.85 10.33
C MET A 48 -4.26 -4.89 9.03
N SER A 49 -4.78 -4.29 7.96
CA SER A 49 -4.08 -4.19 6.67
C SER A 49 -2.80 -3.36 6.79
N THR A 50 -2.90 -2.19 7.43
CA THR A 50 -1.74 -1.30 7.67
C THR A 50 -0.70 -1.95 8.57
N LEU A 51 -1.12 -2.65 9.63
CA LEU A 51 -0.21 -3.40 10.50
C LEU A 51 0.51 -4.51 9.72
N GLY A 52 -0.22 -5.25 8.88
CA GLY A 52 0.34 -6.27 8.02
C GLY A 52 1.38 -5.73 7.03
N GLU A 53 1.14 -4.56 6.44
CA GLU A 53 2.11 -3.88 5.57
C GLU A 53 3.39 -3.50 6.34
N ARG A 54 3.24 -2.86 7.51
CA ARG A 54 4.37 -2.50 8.37
C ARG A 54 5.20 -3.72 8.78
N TRP A 55 4.53 -4.84 9.10
CA TRP A 55 5.19 -6.09 9.44
C TRP A 55 5.97 -6.67 8.25
N ARG A 56 5.39 -6.64 7.03
CA ARG A 56 6.09 -7.08 5.81
C ARG A 56 7.33 -6.23 5.53
N ALA A 57 7.21 -4.91 5.68
CA ALA A 57 8.33 -3.98 5.52
C ALA A 57 9.43 -4.21 6.56
N TYR A 58 9.05 -4.46 7.81
CA TYR A 58 10.00 -4.83 8.87
C TYR A 58 10.79 -6.11 8.54
N LYS A 59 10.09 -7.20 8.18
CA LYS A 59 10.73 -8.46 7.75
C LYS A 59 11.64 -8.28 6.54
N TYR A 60 11.25 -7.41 5.59
CA TYR A 60 12.11 -7.06 4.46
C TYR A 60 13.40 -6.38 4.92
N ARG A 61 13.33 -5.37 5.80
CA ARG A 61 14.51 -4.69 6.35
C ARG A 61 15.44 -5.64 7.10
N LEU A 62 14.88 -6.58 7.87
CA LEU A 62 15.66 -7.63 8.52
C LEU A 62 16.41 -8.49 7.48
N ARG A 63 15.72 -8.98 6.45
CA ARG A 63 16.39 -9.75 5.40
C ARG A 63 17.47 -8.94 4.70
N TYR A 64 17.18 -7.69 4.37
CA TYR A 64 18.14 -6.80 3.73
C TYR A 64 19.42 -6.64 4.55
N LYS A 65 19.30 -6.39 5.86
CA LYS A 65 20.44 -6.15 6.75
C LYS A 65 21.24 -7.41 7.10
N TYR A 66 20.55 -8.54 7.33
CA TYR A 66 21.18 -9.73 7.89
C TYR A 66 21.49 -10.81 6.86
N PHE A 67 20.73 -10.91 5.76
CA PHE A 67 20.92 -11.99 4.78
C PHE A 67 21.84 -11.58 3.62
N TYR A 68 22.01 -10.27 3.36
CA TYR A 68 22.83 -9.77 2.25
C TYR A 68 24.21 -9.27 2.71
N PRO A 69 25.26 -9.46 1.88
CA PRO A 69 25.30 -10.38 0.74
C PRO A 69 25.39 -11.84 1.21
N ASN A 70 24.45 -12.68 0.74
CA ASN A 70 24.28 -14.13 0.98
C ASN A 70 25.12 -14.76 2.13
N LYS A 71 24.90 -14.30 3.37
CA LYS A 71 25.62 -14.83 4.54
C LYS A 71 25.28 -16.30 4.81
N SER A 72 26.21 -17.06 5.39
CA SER A 72 25.96 -18.44 5.81
C SER A 72 24.82 -18.49 6.85
N LYS A 73 24.18 -19.65 7.04
CA LYS A 73 23.07 -19.75 8.00
C LYS A 73 23.59 -19.54 9.42
N GLU A 74 24.78 -20.08 9.69
CA GLU A 74 25.49 -20.06 10.95
C GLU A 74 25.85 -18.62 11.34
N ASP A 75 26.39 -17.83 10.40
CA ASP A 75 26.73 -16.42 10.65
C ASP A 75 25.51 -15.55 10.97
N ILE A 76 24.37 -15.86 10.35
CA ILE A 76 23.11 -15.14 10.58
C ILE A 76 22.52 -15.49 11.96
N LEU A 77 22.61 -16.76 12.37
CA LEU A 77 22.15 -17.21 13.69
C LEU A 77 23.05 -16.69 14.81
N ALA A 78 24.34 -16.55 14.58
CA ALA A 78 25.30 -16.02 15.57
C ALA A 78 25.11 -14.52 15.87
N ASN A 79 24.44 -13.78 14.98
CA ASN A 79 24.26 -12.32 15.09
C ASN A 79 22.78 -11.93 15.09
N PRO A 80 21.99 -12.29 16.12
CA PRO A 80 20.58 -11.92 16.20
C PRO A 80 20.40 -10.39 16.32
N PRO A 81 19.36 -9.82 15.71
CA PRO A 81 19.00 -8.42 15.90
C PRO A 81 18.62 -8.11 17.36
N PRO A 82 18.96 -6.90 17.87
CA PRO A 82 18.58 -6.50 19.21
C PRO A 82 17.05 -6.41 19.33
N GLY A 83 16.49 -6.95 20.41
CA GLY A 83 15.06 -6.88 20.72
C GLY A 83 14.18 -7.94 20.04
N ILE A 84 14.76 -8.94 19.38
CA ILE A 84 14.03 -10.12 18.91
C ILE A 84 14.45 -11.33 19.76
N ASP A 85 13.48 -12.14 20.16
CA ASP A 85 13.75 -13.41 20.84
C ASP A 85 14.56 -14.37 19.96
N CYS A 86 15.46 -15.14 20.58
CA CYS A 86 16.34 -16.06 19.88
C CYS A 86 15.58 -17.19 19.17
N ALA A 87 14.47 -17.68 19.74
CA ALA A 87 13.66 -18.71 19.11
C ALA A 87 12.93 -18.15 17.88
N ASP A 88 12.35 -16.95 18.01
CA ASP A 88 11.71 -16.25 16.89
C ASP A 88 12.69 -15.97 15.75
N TRP A 89 13.91 -15.52 16.08
CA TRP A 89 14.96 -15.32 15.09
C TRP A 89 15.35 -16.61 14.39
N THR A 90 15.51 -17.70 15.15
CA THR A 90 15.87 -19.01 14.58
C THR A 90 14.80 -19.53 13.63
N ALA A 91 13.52 -19.42 14.02
CA ALA A 91 12.38 -19.80 13.19
C ALA A 91 12.33 -18.95 11.90
N PHE A 92 12.57 -17.64 12.02
CA PHE A 92 12.63 -16.72 10.88
C PHE A 92 13.75 -17.10 9.90
N VAL A 93 14.96 -17.35 10.40
CA VAL A 93 16.11 -17.75 9.57
C VAL A 93 15.87 -19.09 8.89
N HIS A 94 15.33 -20.07 9.62
CA HIS A 94 14.98 -21.36 9.07
C HIS A 94 13.98 -21.24 7.91
N HIS A 95 12.89 -20.50 8.12
CA HIS A 95 11.86 -20.28 7.10
C HIS A 95 12.44 -19.69 5.80
N TYR A 96 13.28 -18.66 5.89
CA TYR A 96 13.84 -18.01 4.69
C TYR A 96 15.02 -18.77 4.05
N LYS A 97 15.67 -19.67 4.79
CA LYS A 97 16.71 -20.56 4.24
C LYS A 97 16.14 -21.87 3.69
N GLU A 98 14.87 -22.18 3.96
CA GLU A 98 14.17 -23.34 3.42
C GLU A 98 14.13 -23.31 1.88
N ASP A 99 14.37 -24.46 1.26
CA ASP A 99 14.41 -24.60 -0.19
C ASP A 99 13.07 -24.29 -0.86
N LYS A 100 11.95 -24.62 -0.20
CA LYS A 100 10.61 -24.26 -0.67
C LYS A 100 10.48 -22.75 -0.85
N MET A 101 10.93 -21.97 0.14
CA MET A 101 10.88 -20.51 0.09
C MET A 101 11.80 -19.93 -0.98
N LYS A 102 13.02 -20.46 -1.13
CA LYS A 102 13.94 -20.05 -2.21
C LYS A 102 13.35 -20.31 -3.59
N LYS A 103 12.79 -21.51 -3.81
CA LYS A 103 12.13 -21.89 -5.08
C LYS A 103 10.97 -20.96 -5.39
N GLN A 104 10.10 -20.69 -4.41
CA GLN A 104 8.98 -19.77 -4.57
C GLN A 104 9.44 -18.34 -4.87
N SER A 105 10.46 -17.85 -4.17
CA SER A 105 11.02 -16.51 -4.40
C SER A 105 11.61 -16.37 -5.81
N LEU A 106 12.33 -17.39 -6.28
CA LEU A 106 12.87 -17.43 -7.63
C LEU A 106 11.76 -17.45 -8.69
N ALA A 107 10.73 -18.27 -8.49
CA ALA A 107 9.57 -18.33 -9.38
C ALA A 107 8.82 -16.99 -9.41
N ASN A 108 8.55 -16.37 -8.26
CA ASN A 108 7.92 -15.07 -8.17
C ASN A 108 8.74 -13.97 -8.88
N THR A 109 10.06 -14.04 -8.78
CA THR A 109 10.97 -13.11 -9.48
C THR A 109 10.87 -13.29 -10.99
N LYS A 110 10.88 -14.54 -11.48
CA LYS A 110 10.68 -14.85 -12.91
C LYS A 110 9.31 -14.38 -13.41
N ASN A 111 8.24 -14.68 -12.68
CA ASN A 111 6.89 -14.26 -13.02
C ASN A 111 6.75 -12.74 -13.04
N ARG A 112 7.39 -12.05 -12.09
CA ARG A 112 7.39 -10.58 -12.07
C ARG A 112 8.14 -9.98 -13.26
N LYS A 113 9.25 -10.58 -13.69
CA LYS A 113 9.96 -10.16 -14.92
C LYS A 113 9.12 -10.37 -16.19
N ASN A 114 8.26 -11.37 -16.20
CA ASN A 114 7.37 -11.68 -17.32
C ASN A 114 6.04 -10.89 -17.29
N LEU A 115 5.79 -10.08 -16.25
CA LEU A 115 4.56 -9.30 -16.14
C LEU A 115 4.60 -8.13 -17.14
N LYS A 116 3.78 -8.20 -18.20
CA LYS A 116 3.73 -7.20 -19.27
C LYS A 116 2.76 -6.05 -19.01
N VAL A 117 1.64 -6.33 -18.34
CA VAL A 117 0.59 -5.34 -18.09
C VAL A 117 0.27 -5.36 -16.61
N SER A 118 0.46 -4.23 -15.94
CA SER A 118 0.05 -4.08 -14.54
C SER A 118 -1.42 -3.69 -14.48
N HIS A 119 -2.20 -4.37 -13.63
CA HIS A 119 -3.57 -3.95 -13.30
C HIS A 119 -3.60 -2.56 -12.64
N VAL A 120 -2.53 -2.18 -11.94
CA VAL A 120 -2.44 -0.89 -11.22
C VAL A 120 -1.49 0.04 -11.96
N GLY A 121 -1.93 1.28 -12.19
CA GLY A 121 -1.17 2.42 -12.69
C GLY A 121 0.14 2.74 -11.95
N GLY A 122 0.44 2.09 -10.83
CA GLY A 122 1.41 2.61 -9.86
C GLY A 122 0.88 3.90 -9.21
N SER A 123 1.79 4.75 -8.75
CA SER A 123 1.47 5.98 -8.00
C SER A 123 0.94 7.13 -8.85
N MET A 124 1.03 7.04 -10.18
CA MET A 124 0.57 8.07 -11.10
C MET A 124 -0.79 7.72 -11.69
N SER A 125 -1.77 8.60 -11.48
CA SER A 125 -3.11 8.43 -12.04
C SER A 125 -3.08 8.39 -13.58
N ASN A 126 -4.03 7.65 -14.16
CA ASN A 126 -4.18 7.56 -15.61
C ASN A 126 -4.45 8.93 -16.25
N ALA A 127 -5.18 9.82 -15.58
CA ALA A 127 -5.39 11.19 -16.06
C ALA A 127 -4.08 11.97 -16.20
N ARG A 128 -3.19 11.91 -15.19
CA ARG A 128 -1.88 12.57 -15.23
C ARG A 128 -0.99 12.00 -16.32
N ARG A 129 -0.99 10.67 -16.46
CA ARG A 129 -0.23 9.96 -17.49
C ARG A 129 -0.71 10.30 -18.90
N GLY A 130 -2.03 10.31 -19.11
CA GLY A 130 -2.64 10.72 -20.38
C GLY A 130 -2.16 12.10 -20.79
N ARG A 131 -2.28 13.09 -19.90
CA ARG A 131 -1.81 14.45 -20.16
C ARG A 131 -0.31 14.51 -20.50
N GLN A 132 0.54 13.79 -19.77
CA GLN A 132 1.98 13.73 -20.08
C GLN A 132 2.26 13.13 -21.46
N MET A 133 1.53 12.08 -21.84
CA MET A 133 1.68 11.47 -23.16
C MET A 133 1.18 12.39 -24.28
N GLU A 134 0.07 13.09 -24.08
CA GLU A 134 -0.45 14.07 -25.06
C GLU A 134 0.54 15.19 -25.31
N LEU A 135 1.15 15.73 -24.26
CA LEU A 135 2.19 16.75 -24.37
C LEU A 135 3.43 16.23 -25.12
N LYS A 136 3.80 14.96 -24.90
CA LYS A 136 4.97 14.35 -25.54
C LYS A 136 4.73 14.00 -27.01
N LEU A 137 3.54 13.48 -27.33
CA LEU A 137 3.17 13.03 -28.67
C LEU A 137 2.54 14.14 -29.53
N GLN A 138 2.21 15.28 -28.92
CA GLN A 138 1.51 16.41 -29.54
C GLN A 138 0.20 16.01 -30.25
N ARG A 139 -0.47 15.00 -29.72
CA ARG A 139 -1.76 14.51 -30.20
C ARG A 139 -2.62 14.03 -29.03
N PRO A 140 -3.96 13.97 -29.18
CA PRO A 140 -4.82 13.29 -28.23
C PRO A 140 -4.43 11.82 -28.07
N VAL A 141 -4.52 11.30 -26.85
CA VAL A 141 -4.15 9.92 -26.51
C VAL A 141 -5.39 9.18 -26.00
N CYS A 142 -5.65 7.99 -26.53
CA CYS A 142 -6.85 7.24 -26.15
C CYS A 142 -6.67 6.49 -24.81
N ARG A 143 -7.77 6.16 -24.15
CA ARG A 143 -7.74 5.49 -22.84
C ARG A 143 -6.94 4.19 -22.85
N SER A 144 -7.02 3.39 -23.92
CA SER A 144 -6.30 2.10 -24.00
C SER A 144 -4.79 2.32 -24.10
N GLU A 145 -4.32 3.34 -24.81
CA GLU A 145 -2.90 3.74 -24.85
C GLU A 145 -2.39 4.14 -23.45
N VAL A 146 -3.23 4.83 -22.67
CA VAL A 146 -2.91 5.19 -21.28
C VAL A 146 -2.77 3.97 -20.38
N VAL A 147 -3.66 3.00 -20.52
CA VAL A 147 -3.60 1.79 -19.68
C VAL A 147 -2.40 0.92 -20.05
N LEU A 148 -2.11 0.75 -21.34
CA LEU A 148 -1.01 -0.09 -21.82
C LEU A 148 0.38 0.52 -21.60
N SER A 149 0.48 1.83 -21.35
CA SER A 149 1.74 2.50 -20.98
C SER A 149 2.11 2.33 -19.49
N THR A 150 1.44 1.43 -18.77
CA THR A 150 1.66 1.13 -17.35
C THR A 150 2.59 -0.04 -17.12
#